data_AF-A0A938W6W5-F1
#
_entry.id   AF-A0A938W6W5-F1
#
_cell.length_a   1.000
_cell.length_b   1.000
_cell.length_c   1.000
_cell.angle_alpha   90.00
_cell.angle_beta   90.00
_cell.angle_gamma   90.00
#
_symmetry.space_group_name_H-M   'P 1'
#
loop_
_entity.id
_entity.type
_entity.pdbx_description
1 polymer ?
#
loop_
_entity_poly.entity_id
_entity_poly.type
_entity_poly.pdbx_seq_one_letter_code
_entity_poly.pdbx_strand_id
1 'polypeptide(L)'
;MAGSKTRLVSPEAALPGRGTPIPSAERHAVLGTALKAPLSTSQQEALFGCGCFWGAEKGFWRLPGVITTAVGYAGGFTPNPTYEEVCSGGTGHTEVVRVVWDVNAVDFSDLLKLFWECHDPTQGMGQGNDTGTQYRSAIYVADAALLPQAEASRDRYQALLTAAGRGAITTELASGKPFYFAEAYHQQYLAKPGSRPYCSARPSGVLLDGFPGAAYKLPPAVWSHYDWSIDHCVLRGENSPIQP
;
A
#
# COMPACT_ATOMS: atom_id res chain seq x y z
N MET A 1 -6.35 1.80 -29.93
CA MET A 1 -7.14 2.77 -29.15
C MET A 1 -6.63 2.71 -27.72
N ALA A 2 -5.94 3.73 -27.24
CA ALA A 2 -5.57 3.80 -25.83
C ALA A 2 -6.85 4.09 -25.04
N GLY A 3 -7.36 3.10 -24.31
CA GLY A 3 -8.45 3.33 -23.36
C GLY A 3 -8.01 4.40 -22.35
N SER A 4 -8.96 5.21 -21.88
CA SER A 4 -8.69 6.16 -20.80
C SER A 4 -7.98 5.44 -19.65
N LYS A 5 -6.80 5.89 -19.22
CA LYS A 5 -6.03 5.29 -18.10
C LYS A 5 -6.83 5.23 -16.79
N THR A 6 -7.98 5.90 -16.73
CA THR A 6 -8.92 5.93 -15.62
C THR A 6 -10.05 4.90 -15.72
N ARG A 7 -10.02 3.98 -16.69
CA ARG A 7 -10.97 2.87 -16.80
C ARG A 7 -10.22 1.55 -16.73
N LEU A 8 -10.70 0.64 -15.89
CA LEU A 8 -10.15 -0.72 -15.82
C LEU A 8 -10.35 -1.44 -17.16
N VAL A 9 -9.30 -2.12 -17.61
CA VAL A 9 -9.35 -3.04 -18.74
C VAL A 9 -10.25 -4.23 -18.41
N SER A 10 -10.89 -4.84 -19.41
CA SER A 10 -11.59 -6.11 -19.20
C SER A 10 -10.58 -7.28 -19.15
N PRO A 11 -10.92 -8.42 -18.51
CA PRO A 11 -10.04 -9.57 -18.47
C PRO A 11 -9.58 -10.04 -19.87
N GLU A 12 -10.46 -9.98 -20.87
CA GLU A 12 -10.20 -10.45 -22.24
C GLU A 12 -9.29 -9.49 -23.02
N ALA A 13 -9.26 -8.21 -22.62
CA ALA A 13 -8.44 -7.18 -23.24
C ALA A 13 -7.14 -6.91 -22.46
N ALA A 14 -6.93 -7.59 -21.33
CA ALA A 14 -5.74 -7.43 -20.52
C ALA A 14 -4.50 -7.96 -21.25
N LEU A 15 -3.35 -7.35 -20.98
CA LEU A 15 -2.08 -7.82 -21.52
C LEU A 15 -1.84 -9.29 -21.08
N PRO A 16 -1.29 -10.15 -21.95
CA PRO A 16 -1.14 -11.57 -21.66
C PRO A 16 -0.10 -11.87 -20.58
N GLY A 17 0.83 -10.93 -20.33
CA GLY A 17 1.87 -11.08 -19.32
C GLY A 17 2.85 -12.19 -19.68
N ARG A 18 3.33 -12.91 -18.66
CA ARG A 18 4.36 -13.95 -18.81
C ARG A 18 4.24 -15.02 -17.73
N GLY A 19 4.72 -16.24 -18.03
CA GLY A 19 4.76 -17.35 -17.07
C GLY A 19 5.88 -17.22 -16.03
N THR A 20 6.99 -16.56 -16.37
CA THR A 20 8.15 -16.40 -15.49
C THR A 20 8.03 -15.11 -14.66
N PRO A 21 8.17 -15.18 -13.33
CA PRO A 21 8.20 -13.99 -12.48
C PRO A 21 9.31 -13.01 -12.84
N ILE A 22 9.05 -11.73 -12.65
CA ILE A 22 10.04 -10.67 -12.85
C ILE A 22 11.15 -10.81 -11.78
N PRO A 23 12.44 -10.73 -12.17
CA PRO A 23 13.53 -10.69 -11.21
C PRO A 23 13.38 -9.52 -10.23
N SER A 24 13.42 -9.83 -8.94
CA SER A 24 13.29 -8.85 -7.86
C SER A 24 14.45 -8.97 -6.88
N ALA A 25 14.49 -8.09 -5.87
CA ALA A 25 15.49 -8.17 -4.82
C ALA A 25 15.23 -9.38 -3.91
N GLU A 26 16.29 -9.90 -3.28
CA GLU A 26 16.18 -11.04 -2.36
C GLU A 26 16.07 -10.59 -0.90
N ARG A 27 16.72 -9.47 -0.53
CA ARG A 27 16.70 -8.92 0.83
C ARG A 27 16.23 -7.48 0.83
N HIS A 28 15.52 -7.12 1.89
CA HIS A 28 15.08 -5.77 2.17
C HIS A 28 16.27 -4.85 2.41
N ALA A 29 16.35 -3.73 1.69
CA ALA A 29 17.51 -2.83 1.77
C ALA A 29 17.70 -2.19 3.16
N VAL A 30 16.61 -1.92 3.88
CA VAL A 30 16.62 -1.33 5.23
C VAL A 30 16.61 -2.39 6.33
N LEU A 31 15.55 -3.21 6.41
CA LEU A 31 15.33 -4.21 7.45
C LEU A 31 16.25 -5.44 7.36
N GLY A 32 16.90 -5.67 6.21
CA GLY A 32 17.75 -6.85 5.98
C GLY A 32 16.99 -8.18 5.97
N THR A 33 15.68 -8.22 6.10
CA THR A 33 14.92 -9.48 6.03
C THR A 33 14.80 -9.99 4.59
N ALA A 34 14.60 -11.29 4.40
CA ALA A 34 14.37 -11.85 3.07
C ALA A 34 12.96 -11.49 2.58
N LEU A 35 12.84 -10.95 1.36
CA LEU A 35 11.57 -10.44 0.83
C LEU A 35 10.54 -11.55 0.60
N LYS A 36 11.01 -12.76 0.27
CA LYS A 36 10.22 -13.93 -0.14
C LYS A 36 10.19 -15.03 0.92
N ALA A 37 10.60 -14.74 2.16
CA ALA A 37 10.54 -15.73 3.24
C ALA A 37 9.09 -16.21 3.44
N PRO A 38 8.88 -17.52 3.69
CA PRO A 38 7.57 -18.00 4.12
C PRO A 38 7.19 -17.36 5.45
N LEU A 39 5.90 -17.10 5.65
CA LEU A 39 5.40 -16.52 6.89
C LEU A 39 5.59 -17.50 8.05
N SER A 40 6.09 -17.00 9.17
CA SER A 40 6.08 -17.74 10.44
C SER A 40 4.68 -17.73 11.07
N THR A 41 4.45 -18.54 12.11
CA THR A 41 3.16 -18.62 12.81
C THR A 41 2.73 -17.33 13.50
N SER A 42 3.66 -16.43 13.80
CA SER A 42 3.37 -15.11 14.39
C SER A 42 3.36 -13.99 13.35
N GLN A 43 3.34 -14.32 12.06
CA GLN A 43 3.33 -13.33 10.98
C GLN A 43 2.04 -13.37 10.19
N GLN A 44 1.58 -12.19 9.81
CA GLN A 44 0.51 -12.00 8.84
C GLN A 44 0.97 -11.05 7.74
N GLU A 45 0.21 -11.05 6.64
CA GLU A 45 0.47 -10.17 5.51
C GLU A 45 -0.80 -9.54 4.92
N ALA A 46 -0.62 -8.36 4.35
CA ALA A 46 -1.65 -7.62 3.62
C ALA A 46 -0.98 -6.75 2.54
N LEU A 47 -1.76 -6.38 1.53
CA LEU A 47 -1.35 -5.53 0.42
C LEU A 47 -2.10 -4.20 0.52
N PHE A 48 -1.38 -3.09 0.39
CA PHE A 48 -1.93 -1.75 0.47
C PHE A 48 -1.59 -0.93 -0.77
N GLY A 49 -2.60 -0.47 -1.50
CA GLY A 49 -2.48 0.47 -2.62
C GLY A 49 -2.79 1.88 -2.17
N CYS A 50 -1.79 2.77 -2.21
CA CYS A 50 -1.89 4.16 -1.73
C CYS A 50 -1.37 5.17 -2.78
N GLY A 51 -1.54 4.86 -4.07
CA GLY A 51 -0.85 5.56 -5.16
C GLY A 51 0.56 5.01 -5.39
N CYS A 52 1.52 5.88 -5.69
CA CYS A 52 2.91 5.50 -5.91
C CYS A 52 3.47 4.73 -4.71
N PHE A 53 3.83 3.47 -4.96
CA PHE A 53 4.26 2.54 -3.92
C PHE A 53 5.58 2.91 -3.23
N TRP A 54 6.42 3.79 -3.78
CA TRP A 54 7.73 4.12 -3.19
C TRP A 54 7.59 4.84 -1.85
N GLY A 55 6.69 5.84 -1.81
CA GLY A 55 6.39 6.56 -0.58
C GLY A 55 5.59 5.70 0.40
N ALA A 56 4.62 4.95 -0.12
CA ALA A 56 3.80 4.07 0.71
C ALA A 56 4.65 3.01 1.42
N GLU A 57 5.58 2.37 0.69
CA GLU A 57 6.48 1.36 1.25
C GLU A 57 7.32 1.92 2.40
N LYS A 58 7.85 3.14 2.23
CA LYS A 58 8.56 3.87 3.28
C LYS A 58 7.72 4.11 4.51
N GLY A 59 6.43 4.42 4.32
CA GLY A 59 5.50 4.55 5.43
C GLY A 59 5.46 3.28 6.28
N PHE A 60 5.28 2.12 5.64
CA PHE A 60 5.08 0.84 6.30
C PHE A 60 6.35 0.27 6.92
N TRP A 61 7.50 0.23 6.22
CA TRP A 61 8.70 -0.42 6.78
C TRP A 61 9.23 0.28 8.04
N ARG A 62 8.81 1.54 8.27
CA ARG A 62 9.22 2.32 9.43
C ARG A 62 8.48 1.93 10.71
N LEU A 63 7.34 1.27 10.62
CA LEU A 63 6.56 0.89 11.79
C LEU A 63 7.31 -0.21 12.58
N PRO A 64 7.51 -0.05 13.91
CA PRO A 64 8.16 -1.07 14.72
C PRO A 64 7.30 -2.34 14.75
N GLY A 65 7.93 -3.49 14.52
CA GLY A 65 7.24 -4.79 14.40
C GLY A 65 6.86 -5.19 12.97
N VAL A 66 7.06 -4.31 11.97
CA VAL A 66 7.07 -4.73 10.56
C VAL A 66 8.34 -5.51 10.27
N ILE A 67 8.17 -6.72 9.73
CA ILE A 67 9.25 -7.68 9.48
C ILE A 67 9.87 -7.42 8.11
N THR A 68 9.05 -7.24 7.08
CA THR A 68 9.51 -6.93 5.72
C THR A 68 8.41 -6.23 4.93
N THR A 69 8.82 -5.43 3.95
CA THR A 69 7.92 -4.90 2.92
C THR A 69 8.46 -5.23 1.54
N ALA A 70 7.56 -5.29 0.55
CA ALA A 70 7.95 -5.35 -0.84
C ALA A 70 6.91 -4.60 -1.68
N VAL A 71 7.35 -4.01 -2.78
CA VAL A 71 6.45 -3.36 -3.74
C VAL A 71 6.15 -4.25 -4.93
N GLY A 72 4.96 -4.09 -5.48
CA GLY A 72 4.50 -4.92 -6.59
C GLY A 72 3.13 -4.52 -7.12
N TYR A 73 2.52 -5.47 -7.82
CA TYR A 73 1.31 -5.28 -8.59
C TYR A 73 0.25 -6.31 -8.17
N ALA A 74 -0.96 -5.85 -7.86
CA ALA A 74 -2.08 -6.71 -7.45
C ALA A 74 -3.42 -6.16 -7.96
N GLY A 75 -4.49 -6.95 -7.85
CA GLY A 75 -5.86 -6.53 -8.19
C GLY A 75 -6.20 -6.51 -9.69
N GLY A 76 -5.25 -6.79 -10.58
CA GLY A 76 -5.44 -6.91 -12.03
C GLY A 76 -5.52 -8.35 -12.52
N PHE A 77 -5.32 -8.51 -13.83
CA PHE A 77 -5.49 -9.79 -14.53
C PHE A 77 -4.18 -10.34 -15.10
N THR A 78 -3.27 -9.48 -15.53
CA THR A 78 -2.04 -9.88 -16.23
C THR A 78 -1.05 -10.58 -15.28
N PRO A 79 -0.65 -11.83 -15.54
CA PRO A 79 0.34 -12.50 -14.70
C PRO A 79 1.75 -11.95 -14.90
N ASN A 80 2.48 -11.79 -13.78
CA ASN A 80 3.87 -11.34 -13.73
C ASN A 80 4.15 -10.08 -14.56
N PRO A 81 3.37 -8.99 -14.43
CA PRO A 81 3.51 -7.82 -15.30
C PRO A 81 4.80 -7.03 -14.99
N THR A 82 5.34 -6.31 -15.98
CA THR A 82 6.40 -5.31 -15.75
C THR A 82 5.81 -3.96 -15.34
N TYR A 83 6.65 -3.09 -14.81
CA TYR A 83 6.28 -1.70 -14.53
C TYR A 83 5.70 -0.97 -15.75
N GLU A 84 6.31 -1.14 -16.93
CA GLU A 84 5.86 -0.49 -18.16
C GLU A 84 4.49 -0.99 -18.62
N GLU A 85 4.24 -2.30 -18.48
CA GLU A 85 2.95 -2.90 -18.78
C GLU A 85 1.87 -2.34 -17.84
N VAL A 86 2.16 -2.23 -16.55
CA VAL A 86 1.24 -1.63 -15.56
C VAL A 86 0.98 -0.15 -15.88
N CYS A 87 2.03 0.62 -16.19
CA CYS A 87 1.92 2.04 -16.56
C CYS A 87 1.11 2.31 -17.83
N SER A 88 0.97 1.30 -18.70
CA SER A 88 0.10 1.38 -19.88
C SER A 88 -1.39 1.38 -19.52
N GLY A 89 -1.77 0.88 -18.33
CA GLY A 89 -3.14 0.62 -17.92
C GLY A 89 -3.73 -0.69 -18.46
N GLY A 90 -2.98 -1.43 -19.28
CA GLY A 90 -3.43 -2.65 -19.94
C GLY A 90 -3.48 -3.90 -19.04
N THR A 91 -3.05 -3.81 -17.78
CA THR A 91 -2.97 -5.00 -16.89
C THR A 91 -4.09 -5.09 -15.87
N GLY A 92 -4.78 -3.97 -15.60
CA GLY A 92 -5.77 -3.83 -14.52
C GLY A 92 -5.16 -3.79 -13.11
N HIS A 93 -3.86 -3.95 -12.96
CA HIS A 93 -3.20 -3.95 -11.66
C HIS A 93 -3.13 -2.55 -11.05
N THR A 94 -3.07 -2.50 -9.72
CA THR A 94 -2.63 -1.33 -8.96
C THR A 94 -1.27 -1.60 -8.33
N GLU A 95 -0.49 -0.54 -8.18
CA GLU A 95 0.68 -0.53 -7.33
C GLU A 95 0.25 -0.80 -5.88
N VAL A 96 0.91 -1.77 -5.25
CA VAL A 96 0.67 -2.14 -3.86
C VAL A 96 1.98 -2.34 -3.12
N VAL A 97 1.91 -2.13 -1.81
CA VAL A 97 2.92 -2.52 -0.85
C VAL A 97 2.45 -3.79 -0.16
N ARG A 98 3.21 -4.88 -0.28
CA ARG A 98 3.09 -6.03 0.60
C ARG A 98 3.76 -5.71 1.92
N VAL A 99 3.04 -5.89 3.01
CA VAL A 99 3.52 -5.67 4.39
C VAL A 99 3.40 -6.98 5.16
N VAL A 100 4.51 -7.42 5.76
CA VAL A 100 4.54 -8.55 6.69
C VAL A 100 4.88 -8.01 8.07
N TRP A 101 4.07 -8.34 9.08
CA TRP A 101 4.26 -7.87 10.45
C TRP A 101 4.21 -9.01 11.45
N ASP A 102 4.79 -8.79 12.64
CA ASP A 102 4.60 -9.66 13.81
C ASP A 102 3.28 -9.30 14.50
N VAL A 103 2.32 -10.24 14.53
CA VAL A 103 0.99 -10.04 15.12
C VAL A 103 1.06 -9.77 16.63
N ASN A 104 2.17 -10.07 17.31
CA ASN A 104 2.34 -9.76 18.72
C ASN A 104 2.68 -8.27 18.93
N ALA A 105 3.41 -7.66 17.99
CA ALA A 105 3.89 -6.28 18.09
C ALA A 105 2.95 -5.27 17.41
N VAL A 106 2.33 -5.65 16.30
CA VAL A 106 1.49 -4.77 15.47
C VAL A 106 0.11 -5.40 15.31
N ASP A 107 -0.94 -4.62 15.55
CA ASP A 107 -2.31 -5.01 15.18
C ASP A 107 -2.61 -4.58 13.74
N PHE A 108 -3.51 -5.30 13.06
CA PHE A 108 -3.93 -4.88 11.73
C PHE A 108 -4.54 -3.47 11.73
N SER A 109 -5.17 -3.02 12.83
CA SER A 109 -5.66 -1.65 12.95
C SER A 109 -4.56 -0.60 12.90
N ASP A 110 -3.34 -0.89 13.37
CA ASP A 110 -2.20 0.03 13.24
C ASP A 110 -1.84 0.24 11.77
N LEU A 111 -1.82 -0.84 10.98
CA LEU A 111 -1.55 -0.75 9.54
C LEU A 111 -2.68 -0.03 8.79
N LEU A 112 -3.94 -0.28 9.18
CA LEU A 112 -5.10 0.44 8.64
C LEU A 112 -5.03 1.93 8.96
N LYS A 113 -4.60 2.33 10.16
CA LYS A 113 -4.40 3.73 10.52
C LYS A 113 -3.39 4.39 9.61
N LEU A 114 -2.21 3.78 9.43
CA LEU A 114 -1.22 4.30 8.47
C LEU A 114 -1.81 4.40 7.06
N PHE A 115 -2.49 3.36 6.59
CA PHE A 115 -3.11 3.32 5.27
C PHE A 115 -4.08 4.49 5.06
N TRP A 116 -5.07 4.64 5.94
CA TRP A 116 -6.11 5.65 5.80
C TRP A 116 -5.57 7.08 5.91
N GLU A 117 -4.56 7.30 6.76
CA GLU A 117 -4.01 8.64 7.01
C GLU A 117 -2.96 9.07 5.99
N CYS A 118 -2.28 8.15 5.31
CA CYS A 118 -1.17 8.51 4.42
C CYS A 118 -1.57 8.95 3.01
N HIS A 119 -2.82 8.72 2.57
CA HIS A 119 -3.29 9.08 1.22
C HIS A 119 -4.74 9.59 1.22
N ASP A 120 -5.23 10.08 0.08
CA ASP A 120 -6.64 10.41 -0.11
C ASP A 120 -7.38 9.23 -0.78
N PRO A 121 -8.24 8.50 -0.05
CA PRO A 121 -8.93 7.32 -0.59
C PRO A 121 -10.15 7.66 -1.46
N THR A 122 -10.42 8.95 -1.73
CA THR A 122 -11.61 9.41 -2.46
C THR A 122 -11.34 9.73 -3.94
N GLN A 123 -10.09 9.56 -4.39
CA GLN A 123 -9.63 10.02 -5.71
C GLN A 123 -9.87 9.02 -6.86
N GLY A 124 -10.43 7.84 -6.57
CA GLY A 124 -10.77 6.86 -7.59
C GLY A 124 -9.53 6.30 -8.29
N MET A 125 -9.42 6.56 -9.59
CA MET A 125 -8.37 6.01 -10.46
C MET A 125 -7.17 6.96 -10.52
N GLY A 126 -6.63 7.30 -9.36
CA GLY A 126 -5.49 8.20 -9.19
C GLY A 126 -5.16 8.47 -7.72
N GLN A 127 -3.99 9.08 -7.51
CA GLN A 127 -3.54 9.59 -6.22
C GLN A 127 -2.68 10.85 -6.39
N GLY A 128 -3.06 11.96 -5.77
CA GLY A 128 -2.40 13.24 -5.90
C GLY A 128 -2.36 13.71 -7.36
N ASN A 129 -1.15 13.87 -7.90
CA ASN A 129 -0.94 14.23 -9.31
C ASN A 129 -0.86 13.00 -10.23
N ASP A 130 -0.83 11.79 -9.67
CA ASP A 130 -0.71 10.56 -10.44
C ASP A 130 -2.07 10.04 -10.87
N THR A 131 -2.33 10.09 -12.18
CA THR A 131 -3.58 9.64 -12.78
C THR A 131 -3.42 8.28 -13.45
N GLY A 132 -4.29 7.35 -13.10
CA GLY A 132 -4.35 6.03 -13.70
C GLY A 132 -4.87 4.96 -12.73
N THR A 133 -5.51 3.93 -13.26
CA THR A 133 -6.03 2.80 -12.46
C THR A 133 -4.96 2.12 -11.61
N GLN A 134 -3.68 2.26 -11.99
CA GLN A 134 -2.56 1.69 -11.25
C GLN A 134 -2.24 2.41 -9.94
N TYR A 135 -2.87 3.56 -9.69
CA TYR A 135 -2.65 4.36 -8.48
C TYR A 135 -3.89 4.39 -7.57
N ARG A 136 -4.86 3.53 -7.81
CA ARG A 136 -6.11 3.49 -7.04
C ARG A 136 -5.87 3.04 -5.61
N SER A 137 -6.74 3.46 -4.72
CA SER A 137 -6.75 3.00 -3.33
C SER A 137 -7.20 1.53 -3.24
N ALA A 138 -6.47 0.69 -2.50
CA ALA A 138 -6.82 -0.71 -2.33
C ALA A 138 -6.29 -1.32 -1.02
N ILE A 139 -7.03 -2.26 -0.44
CA ILE A 139 -6.55 -3.17 0.60
C ILE A 139 -6.87 -4.59 0.15
N TYR A 140 -5.84 -5.41 0.00
CA TYR A 140 -6.01 -6.85 -0.26
C TYR A 140 -5.42 -7.68 0.87
N VAL A 141 -6.24 -8.52 1.49
CA VAL A 141 -5.80 -9.37 2.60
C VAL A 141 -5.56 -10.80 2.13
N ALA A 142 -4.51 -11.44 2.65
CA ALA A 142 -4.27 -12.86 2.40
C ALA A 142 -5.27 -13.72 3.19
N ASP A 143 -5.50 -13.38 4.46
CA ASP A 143 -6.48 -14.00 5.33
C ASP A 143 -7.82 -13.26 5.25
N ALA A 144 -8.87 -13.93 4.79
CA ALA A 144 -10.21 -13.38 4.69
C ALA A 144 -10.80 -12.99 6.06
N ALA A 145 -10.26 -13.51 7.17
CA ALA A 145 -10.66 -13.11 8.53
C ALA A 145 -10.35 -11.64 8.84
N LEU A 146 -9.44 -11.00 8.09
CA LEU A 146 -9.13 -9.57 8.24
C LEU A 146 -10.11 -8.65 7.51
N LEU A 147 -10.96 -9.17 6.61
CA LEU A 147 -11.90 -8.35 5.84
C LEU A 147 -12.88 -7.56 6.71
N PRO A 148 -13.55 -8.16 7.73
CA PRO A 148 -14.47 -7.40 8.58
C PRO A 148 -13.80 -6.23 9.30
N GLN A 149 -12.53 -6.36 9.70
CA GLN A 149 -11.78 -5.28 10.34
C GLN A 149 -11.41 -4.18 9.33
N ALA A 150 -11.04 -4.54 8.09
CA ALA A 150 -10.82 -3.57 7.02
C ALA A 150 -12.12 -2.80 6.67
N GLU A 151 -13.25 -3.50 6.58
CA GLU A 151 -14.57 -2.91 6.32
C GLU A 151 -15.01 -1.97 7.45
N ALA A 152 -14.85 -2.39 8.72
CA ALA A 152 -15.16 -1.54 9.87
C ALA A 152 -14.30 -0.26 9.88
N SER A 153 -13.01 -0.37 9.52
CA SER A 153 -12.13 0.80 9.41
C SER A 153 -12.54 1.73 8.27
N ARG A 154 -12.94 1.18 7.11
CA ARG A 154 -13.48 1.95 5.97
C ARG A 154 -14.72 2.72 6.38
N ASP A 155 -15.67 2.06 7.03
CA ASP A 155 -16.95 2.66 7.40
C ASP A 155 -16.74 3.78 8.44
N ARG A 156 -15.82 3.56 9.39
CA ARG A 156 -15.42 4.60 10.33
C ARG A 156 -14.77 5.78 9.62
N TYR A 157 -13.79 5.51 8.75
CA TYR A 157 -13.07 6.57 8.05
C TYR A 157 -13.97 7.33 7.08
N GLN A 158 -14.94 6.67 6.44
CA GLN A 158 -15.95 7.32 5.61
C GLN A 158 -16.77 8.33 6.41
N ALA A 159 -17.22 7.98 7.62
CA ALA A 159 -17.96 8.91 8.47
C ALA A 159 -17.13 10.16 8.83
N LEU A 160 -15.85 9.97 9.12
CA LEU A 160 -14.92 11.06 9.42
C LEU A 160 -14.66 11.95 8.20
N LEU A 161 -14.45 11.35 7.02
CA LEU A 161 -14.30 12.05 5.75
C LEU A 161 -15.57 12.86 5.41
N THR A 162 -16.75 12.28 5.56
CA THR A 162 -18.02 12.97 5.34
C THR A 162 -18.18 14.16 6.30
N ALA A 163 -17.84 14.00 7.58
CA ALA A 163 -17.86 15.10 8.55
C ALA A 163 -16.87 16.23 8.19
N ALA A 164 -15.75 15.88 7.54
CA ALA A 164 -14.76 16.84 7.02
C ALA A 164 -15.12 17.40 5.63
N GLY A 165 -16.30 17.10 5.08
CA GLY A 165 -16.73 17.57 3.76
C GLY A 165 -15.99 16.92 2.58
N ARG A 166 -15.39 15.74 2.79
CA ARG A 166 -14.69 14.96 1.74
C ARG A 166 -15.65 14.00 1.03
N GLY A 167 -15.18 13.49 -0.11
CA GLY A 167 -15.95 12.58 -0.97
C GLY A 167 -16.13 11.16 -0.42
N ALA A 168 -16.76 10.31 -1.22
CA ALA A 168 -16.90 8.89 -0.91
C ALA A 168 -15.58 8.13 -1.13
N ILE A 169 -15.29 7.18 -0.25
CA ILE A 169 -14.15 6.26 -0.37
C ILE A 169 -14.32 5.39 -1.61
N THR A 170 -13.24 5.27 -2.37
CA THR A 170 -13.13 4.45 -3.58
C THR A 170 -12.25 3.21 -3.40
N THR A 171 -11.77 2.97 -2.18
CA THR A 171 -10.87 1.86 -1.84
C THR A 171 -11.47 0.50 -2.19
N GLU A 172 -10.77 -0.29 -3.00
CA GLU A 172 -11.12 -1.69 -3.24
C GLU A 172 -10.73 -2.54 -2.03
N LEU A 173 -11.66 -3.31 -1.47
CA LEU A 173 -11.41 -4.29 -0.41
C LEU A 173 -11.65 -5.70 -0.97
N ALA A 174 -10.65 -6.57 -0.89
CA ALA A 174 -10.80 -7.96 -1.33
C ALA A 174 -9.81 -8.89 -0.61
N SER A 175 -10.06 -10.19 -0.65
CA SER A 175 -9.11 -11.22 -0.20
C SER A 175 -8.54 -12.01 -1.37
N GLY A 176 -7.37 -12.63 -1.17
CA GLY A 176 -6.82 -13.65 -2.09
C GLY A 176 -6.39 -13.13 -3.46
N LYS A 177 -6.07 -11.83 -3.59
CA LYS A 177 -5.51 -11.28 -4.82
C LYS A 177 -4.05 -11.71 -4.98
N PRO A 178 -3.64 -12.25 -6.14
CA PRO A 178 -2.24 -12.54 -6.41
C PRO A 178 -1.37 -11.28 -6.32
N PHE A 179 -0.20 -11.42 -5.71
CA PHE A 179 0.82 -10.39 -5.65
C PHE A 179 1.97 -10.74 -6.60
N TYR A 180 2.31 -9.80 -7.48
CA TYR A 180 3.48 -9.92 -8.35
C TYR A 180 4.54 -8.91 -7.92
N PHE A 181 5.72 -9.38 -7.56
CA PHE A 181 6.83 -8.50 -7.20
C PHE A 181 7.19 -7.57 -8.37
N ALA A 182 7.37 -6.29 -8.05
CA ALA A 182 8.00 -5.35 -8.97
C ALA A 182 9.51 -5.65 -9.06
N GLU A 183 10.12 -5.07 -10.09
CA GLU A 183 11.54 -5.14 -10.40
C GLU A 183 12.41 -4.76 -9.20
N ALA A 184 13.61 -5.33 -9.12
CA ALA A 184 14.55 -5.10 -8.02
C ALA A 184 14.87 -3.61 -7.79
N TYR A 185 14.81 -2.79 -8.82
CA TYR A 185 15.08 -1.35 -8.69
C TYR A 185 13.98 -0.60 -7.94
N HIS A 186 12.74 -1.08 -7.93
CA HIS A 186 11.64 -0.48 -7.17
C HIS A 186 11.66 -0.83 -5.67
N GLN A 187 12.19 -1.99 -5.31
CA GLN A 187 12.22 -2.46 -3.91
C GLN A 187 13.01 -1.48 -3.04
N GLN A 188 12.37 -0.90 -2.02
CA GLN A 188 12.93 0.11 -1.11
C GLN A 188 13.60 1.28 -1.85
N TYR A 189 12.97 1.74 -2.94
CA TYR A 189 13.52 2.75 -3.85
C TYR A 189 14.08 3.99 -3.11
N LEU A 190 13.31 4.57 -2.18
CA LEU A 190 13.69 5.79 -1.43
C LEU A 190 14.83 5.58 -0.42
N ALA A 191 15.21 4.33 -0.14
CA ALA A 191 16.36 4.03 0.70
C ALA A 191 17.68 3.95 -0.09
N LYS A 192 17.62 3.90 -1.43
CA LYS A 192 18.80 3.72 -2.26
C LYS A 192 19.55 5.05 -2.48
N PRO A 193 20.89 5.02 -2.48
CA PRO A 193 21.67 6.20 -2.85
C PRO A 193 21.27 6.74 -4.22
N GLY A 194 21.07 8.06 -4.32
CA GLY A 194 20.72 8.72 -5.57
C GLY A 194 19.26 8.57 -6.02
N SER A 195 18.38 7.97 -5.21
CA SER A 195 16.94 7.89 -5.52
C SER A 195 16.32 9.28 -5.62
N ARG A 196 15.40 9.47 -6.57
CA ARG A 196 14.58 10.68 -6.63
C ARG A 196 13.62 10.68 -5.43
N PRO A 197 13.50 11.78 -4.66
CA PRO A 197 12.53 11.87 -3.57
C PRO A 197 11.13 12.05 -4.16
N TYR A 198 10.49 10.94 -4.55
CA TYR A 198 9.19 10.93 -5.19
C TYR A 198 8.17 10.14 -4.37
N CYS A 199 6.98 10.72 -4.23
CA CYS A 199 5.83 10.14 -3.58
C CYS A 199 4.58 10.81 -4.18
N SER A 200 3.52 10.06 -4.46
CA SER A 200 2.27 10.64 -4.97
C SER A 200 1.28 11.00 -3.85
N ALA A 201 1.57 10.56 -2.63
CA ALA A 201 0.62 10.55 -1.54
C ALA A 201 0.27 11.98 -1.10
N ARG A 202 -1.03 12.29 -1.13
CA ARG A 202 -1.63 13.50 -0.59
C ARG A 202 -2.64 13.09 0.47
N PRO A 203 -2.27 13.10 1.76
CA PRO A 203 -3.18 12.78 2.84
C PRO A 203 -4.48 13.59 2.78
N SER A 204 -5.58 12.97 3.20
CA SER A 204 -6.88 13.66 3.32
C SER A 204 -6.90 14.76 4.41
N GLY A 205 -5.92 14.71 5.34
CA GLY A 205 -5.88 15.53 6.55
C GLY A 205 -6.83 15.05 7.67
N VAL A 206 -7.51 13.91 7.47
CA VAL A 206 -8.40 13.29 8.47
C VAL A 206 -7.65 12.16 9.17
N LEU A 207 -7.83 12.06 10.49
CA LEU A 207 -7.19 11.01 11.31
C LEU A 207 -8.19 9.92 11.66
N LEU A 208 -7.78 8.67 11.55
CA LEU A 208 -8.56 7.52 11.99
C LEU A 208 -8.46 7.37 13.50
N ASP A 209 -9.62 7.26 14.14
CA ASP A 209 -9.78 6.98 15.56
C ASP A 209 -10.27 5.53 15.80
N GLY A 210 -10.88 5.26 16.97
CA GLY A 210 -11.36 3.94 17.32
C GLY A 210 -12.47 3.42 16.41
N PHE A 211 -12.43 2.13 16.08
CA PHE A 211 -13.47 1.42 15.34
C PHE A 211 -13.63 -0.02 15.86
N PRO A 212 -14.77 -0.70 15.60
CA PRO A 212 -14.99 -2.07 16.04
C PRO A 212 -13.87 -3.01 15.58
N GLY A 213 -13.27 -3.74 16.52
CA GLY A 213 -12.16 -4.66 16.25
C GLY A 213 -10.77 -4.00 16.21
N ALA A 214 -10.66 -2.67 16.41
CA ALA A 214 -9.35 -2.03 16.53
C ALA A 214 -8.71 -2.33 17.89
N ALA A 215 -7.49 -2.88 17.89
CA ALA A 215 -6.74 -3.11 19.11
C ALA A 215 -5.62 -2.09 19.34
N TYR A 216 -5.08 -1.49 18.27
CA TYR A 216 -3.99 -0.51 18.25
C TYR A 216 -2.86 -0.82 19.25
N LYS A 217 -1.85 -1.57 18.81
CA LYS A 217 -0.72 -1.95 19.65
C LYS A 217 0.40 -0.91 19.67
N LEU A 218 0.52 -0.10 18.61
CA LEU A 218 1.60 0.88 18.51
C LEU A 218 1.32 2.09 19.40
N PRO A 219 2.32 2.56 20.17
CA PRO A 219 2.12 3.69 21.07
C PRO A 219 1.91 5.00 20.30
N PRO A 220 1.19 5.98 20.87
CA PRO A 220 0.95 7.28 20.23
C PRO A 220 2.20 7.99 19.69
N ALA A 221 3.36 7.78 20.34
CA ALA A 221 4.63 8.35 19.95
C ALA A 221 5.07 7.94 18.52
N VAL A 222 4.73 6.73 18.07
CA VAL A 222 5.04 6.27 16.70
C VAL A 222 4.41 7.20 15.66
N TRP A 223 3.15 7.59 15.88
CA TRP A 223 2.39 8.42 14.94
C TRP A 223 2.92 9.86 14.85
N SER A 224 3.64 10.33 15.87
CA SER A 224 4.28 11.67 15.85
C SER A 224 5.42 11.79 14.83
N HIS A 225 5.93 10.66 14.30
CA HIS A 225 6.94 10.64 13.24
C HIS A 225 6.36 10.83 11.83
N TYR A 226 5.04 10.98 11.72
CA TYR A 226 4.34 11.23 10.48
C TYR A 226 3.58 12.56 10.56
N ASP A 227 3.74 13.40 9.55
CA ASP A 227 3.03 14.67 9.43
C ASP A 227 2.07 14.61 8.24
N TRP A 228 0.81 14.29 8.53
CA TRP A 228 -0.26 14.17 7.54
C TRP A 228 -0.78 15.51 7.03
N SER A 229 -0.32 16.65 7.58
CA SER A 229 -0.72 17.97 7.11
C SER A 229 0.01 18.40 5.83
N ILE A 230 1.03 17.63 5.42
CA ILE A 230 1.93 17.97 4.32
C ILE A 230 1.81 16.95 3.19
N ASP A 231 1.70 17.44 1.96
CA ASP A 231 1.84 16.63 0.76
C ASP A 231 3.19 15.88 0.74
N HIS A 232 3.19 14.65 0.24
CA HIS A 232 4.41 13.81 0.18
C HIS A 232 5.02 13.56 1.57
N CYS A 233 4.18 13.51 2.61
CA CYS A 233 4.51 13.41 4.04
C CYS A 233 5.65 12.43 4.37
N VAL A 234 5.65 11.25 3.73
CA VAL A 234 6.64 10.18 3.95
C VAL A 234 8.06 10.52 3.48
N LEU A 235 8.25 11.54 2.64
CA LEU A 235 9.57 11.94 2.14
C LEU A 235 10.45 12.62 3.20
N ARG A 236 9.83 13.28 4.20
CA ARG A 236 10.56 14.06 5.21
C ARG A 236 11.09 13.23 6.38
N GLY A 237 10.61 12.00 6.55
CA GLY A 237 11.08 11.10 7.58
C GLY A 237 12.41 10.44 7.26
N GLU A 238 13.10 9.93 8.28
CA GLU A 238 14.27 9.06 8.09
C GLU A 238 13.88 7.76 7.37
N ASN A 239 14.87 7.09 6.76
CA ASN A 239 14.65 5.76 6.19
C ASN A 239 14.66 4.66 7.28
N SER A 240 15.21 4.92 8.46
CA SER A 240 15.31 3.95 9.54
C SER A 240 13.95 3.63 10.18
N PRO A 241 13.77 2.40 10.70
CA PRO A 241 12.63 2.07 11.53
C PRO A 241 12.52 2.98 12.75
N ILE A 242 11.29 3.36 13.09
CA ILE A 242 11.00 4.12 14.31
C ILE A 242 11.35 3.24 15.50
N GLN A 243 12.10 3.80 16.44
CA GLN A 243 12.40 3.12 17.70
C GLN A 243 11.22 3.33 18.66
N PRO A 244 10.72 2.27 19.30
CA PRO A 244 9.61 2.35 20.24
C PRO A 244 9.96 3.12 21.52
#